data_AF-A0A4D4N3T8-F1
#
_entry.id   AF-A0A4D4N3T8-F1
#
_cell.length_a   1.000
_cell.length_b   1.000
_cell.length_c   1.000
_cell.angle_alpha   90.00
_cell.angle_beta   90.00
_cell.angle_gamma   90.00
#
_symmetry.space_group_name_H-M   'P 1'
#
loop_
_entity.id
_entity.type
_entity.pdbx_description
1 polymer ?
#
loop_
_entity_poly.entity_id
_entity_poly.type
_entity_poly.pdbx_seq_one_letter_code
_entity_poly.pdbx_strand_id
1 'polypeptide(L)'
;MSEQDSPSGGSAVLNTGVAHNARVWNYWIGGKDNYQVDQEVGEQVAAMFPVIRDVARADRAFLGRVVRHLTAECGMRQFMDIGTGLPTLDNTHEIAQRIAPDARIVYVDNDPTVLVHARALLRSTPEGATDYIDADAHDPETIIRGPRRPSTSAGPWPS
;
A
#
# COMPACT_ATOMS: atom_id res chain seq x y z
N MET A 1 25.63 24.85 6.47
CA MET A 1 25.85 24.59 5.04
C MET A 1 26.71 23.35 4.93
N SER A 2 26.07 22.19 4.82
CA SER A 2 26.72 20.93 4.49
C SER A 2 25.74 20.22 3.58
N GLU A 3 26.08 20.19 2.31
CA GLU A 3 25.30 19.68 1.20
C GLU A 3 25.06 18.18 1.35
N GLN A 4 23.83 17.78 0.98
CA GLN A 4 23.42 16.40 0.78
C GLN A 4 24.06 15.90 -0.51
N ASP A 5 24.87 14.85 -0.42
CA ASP A 5 25.21 14.03 -1.57
C ASP A 5 24.10 12.98 -1.74
N SER A 6 23.22 13.22 -2.70
CA SER A 6 22.23 12.24 -3.17
C SER A 6 22.87 11.37 -4.25
N PRO A 7 22.95 10.04 -4.10
CA PRO A 7 23.25 9.17 -5.22
C PRO A 7 21.95 8.85 -5.96
N SER A 8 21.83 9.39 -7.17
CA SER A 8 20.86 8.98 -8.19
C SER A 8 21.16 7.57 -8.70
N GLY A 9 20.13 6.72 -8.79
CA GLY A 9 20.10 5.55 -9.68
C GLY A 9 20.72 4.27 -9.13
N GLY A 10 20.00 3.56 -8.27
CA GLY A 10 20.33 2.19 -7.88
C GLY A 10 19.05 1.38 -7.73
N SER A 11 18.99 0.20 -8.35
CA SER A 11 18.00 -0.83 -8.02
C SER A 11 17.95 -0.93 -6.49
N ALA A 12 16.81 -0.60 -5.88
CA ALA A 12 16.66 -0.62 -4.43
C ALA A 12 16.86 -2.05 -3.93
N VAL A 13 18.09 -2.36 -3.53
CA VAL A 13 18.42 -3.65 -2.94
C VAL A 13 17.69 -3.71 -1.61
N LEU A 14 16.71 -4.60 -1.50
CA LEU A 14 15.96 -4.81 -0.28
C LEU A 14 16.93 -5.19 0.84
N ASN A 15 17.05 -4.33 1.85
CA ASN A 15 17.82 -4.66 3.04
C ASN A 15 16.99 -5.59 3.92
N THR A 16 17.32 -6.88 3.87
CA THR A 16 16.65 -7.94 4.65
C THR A 16 17.25 -8.13 6.03
N GLY A 17 18.30 -7.38 6.38
CA GLY A 17 18.97 -7.42 7.69
C GLY A 17 18.44 -6.40 8.71
N VAL A 18 17.52 -5.52 8.32
CA VAL A 18 16.92 -4.49 9.19
C VAL A 18 15.41 -4.62 9.14
N ALA A 19 14.73 -4.75 10.27
CA ALA A 19 13.27 -4.87 10.29
C ALA A 19 12.57 -3.64 9.69
N HIS A 20 11.49 -3.84 8.93
CA HIS A 20 10.65 -2.78 8.38
C HIS A 20 9.21 -2.91 8.88
N ASN A 21 8.55 -1.78 9.18
CA ASN A 21 7.21 -1.78 9.78
C ASN A 21 6.17 -2.57 8.96
N ALA A 22 6.17 -2.40 7.63
CA ALA A 22 5.25 -3.05 6.71
C ALA A 22 5.43 -4.58 6.72
N ARG A 23 6.68 -5.06 6.85
CA ARG A 23 7.00 -6.49 6.95
C ARG A 23 6.63 -7.09 8.30
N VAL A 24 6.88 -6.36 9.39
CA VAL A 24 6.43 -6.76 10.74
C VAL A 24 4.90 -6.84 10.79
N TRP A 25 4.20 -5.86 10.20
CA TRP A 25 2.75 -5.88 10.09
C TRP A 25 2.24 -7.05 9.25
N ASN A 26 2.86 -7.29 8.09
CA ASN A 26 2.59 -8.45 7.23
C ASN A 26 2.71 -9.76 8.01
N TYR A 27 3.74 -9.89 8.86
CA TYR A 27 3.89 -11.05 9.74
C TYR A 27 2.72 -11.21 10.73
N TRP A 28 2.32 -10.15 11.44
CA TRP A 28 1.24 -10.23 12.43
C TRP A 28 -0.12 -10.64 11.85
N ILE A 29 -0.40 -10.26 10.60
CA ILE A 29 -1.62 -10.65 9.89
C ILE A 29 -1.52 -12.01 9.18
N GLY A 30 -0.38 -12.72 9.31
CA GLY A 30 -0.16 -14.04 8.74
C GLY A 30 0.28 -14.05 7.27
N GLY A 31 0.77 -12.93 6.77
CA GLY A 31 1.39 -12.82 5.44
C GLY A 31 2.75 -13.50 5.36
N LYS A 32 3.28 -13.61 4.14
CA LYS A 32 4.54 -14.30 3.84
C LYS A 32 5.66 -13.37 3.38
N ASP A 33 5.37 -12.09 3.18
CA ASP A 33 6.30 -11.09 2.68
C ASP A 33 7.02 -10.42 3.86
N ASN A 34 7.74 -11.25 4.62
CA ASN A 34 8.51 -10.86 5.79
C ASN A 34 9.74 -11.77 5.93
N TYR A 35 10.81 -11.21 6.50
CA TYR A 35 12.05 -11.93 6.77
C TYR A 35 12.20 -12.25 8.26
N GLN A 36 13.17 -13.09 8.58
CA GLN A 36 13.44 -13.52 9.95
C GLN A 36 13.62 -12.33 10.92
N VAL A 37 14.31 -11.26 10.50
CA VAL A 37 14.50 -10.06 11.33
C VAL A 37 13.18 -9.36 11.67
N ASP A 38 12.20 -9.38 10.75
CA ASP A 38 10.88 -8.79 10.97
C ASP A 38 10.07 -9.65 11.96
N GLN A 39 10.20 -10.98 11.86
CA GLN A 39 9.54 -11.93 12.76
C GLN A 39 10.08 -11.80 14.18
N GLU A 40 11.40 -11.71 14.36
CA GLU A 40 12.05 -11.55 15.65
C GLU A 40 11.61 -10.26 16.35
N VAL A 41 11.59 -9.13 15.63
CA VAL A 41 11.06 -7.86 16.14
C VAL A 41 9.57 -7.99 16.44
N GLY A 42 8.80 -8.63 15.55
CA GLY A 42 7.37 -8.87 15.74
C GLY A 42 7.04 -9.68 16.99
N GLU A 43 7.86 -10.68 17.33
CA GLU A 43 7.73 -11.49 18.55
C GLU A 43 8.11 -10.70 19.81
N GLN A 44 9.18 -9.89 19.75
CA GLN A 44 9.57 -9.02 20.87
C GLN A 44 8.45 -8.03 21.22
N VAL A 45 7.85 -7.40 20.21
CA VAL A 45 6.72 -6.48 20.40
C VAL A 45 5.50 -7.23 20.90
N ALA A 46 5.19 -8.42 20.38
CA ALA A 46 4.07 -9.22 20.86
C ALA A 46 4.24 -9.67 22.31
N ALA A 47 5.47 -9.92 22.78
CA ALA A 47 5.73 -10.23 24.18
C ALA A 47 5.45 -9.03 25.11
N MET A 48 5.73 -7.80 24.65
CA MET A 48 5.44 -6.57 25.40
C MET A 48 3.96 -6.16 25.32
N PHE A 49 3.33 -6.41 24.17
CA PHE A 49 1.93 -6.06 23.89
C PHE A 49 1.18 -7.25 23.27
N PRO A 50 0.68 -8.20 24.10
CA PRO A 50 0.14 -9.48 23.63
C PRO A 50 -1.05 -9.38 22.66
N VAL A 51 -1.80 -8.28 22.69
CA VAL A 51 -2.98 -8.08 21.82
C VAL A 51 -2.63 -7.54 20.43
N ILE A 52 -1.36 -7.24 20.13
CA ILE A 52 -0.96 -6.58 18.87
C ILE A 52 -1.40 -7.35 17.62
N ARG A 53 -1.39 -8.68 17.68
CA ARG A 53 -1.81 -9.53 16.56
C ARG A 53 -3.31 -9.43 16.28
N ASP A 54 -4.11 -9.35 17.35
CA ASP A 54 -5.55 -9.18 17.24
C ASP A 54 -5.89 -7.77 16.75
N VAL A 55 -5.13 -6.75 17.21
CA VAL A 55 -5.22 -5.38 16.69
C VAL A 55 -4.93 -5.34 15.19
N ALA A 56 -3.83 -5.94 14.74
CA ALA A 56 -3.45 -5.95 13.32
C ALA A 56 -4.52 -6.62 12.43
N ARG A 57 -5.09 -7.73 12.90
CA ARG A 57 -6.21 -8.42 12.20
C ARG A 57 -7.49 -7.59 12.20
N ALA A 58 -7.83 -6.97 13.33
CA ALA A 58 -9.02 -6.14 13.47
C ALA A 58 -8.94 -4.90 12.59
N ASP A 59 -7.76 -4.27 12.51
CA ASP A 59 -7.47 -3.14 11.62
C ASP A 59 -7.66 -3.54 10.14
N ARG A 60 -7.08 -4.67 9.72
CA ARG A 60 -7.28 -5.18 8.36
C ARG A 60 -8.76 -5.48 8.06
N ALA A 61 -9.46 -6.10 9.00
CA ALA A 61 -10.89 -6.37 8.86
C ALA A 61 -11.71 -5.08 8.80
N PHE A 62 -11.29 -4.02 9.51
CA PHE A 62 -11.93 -2.71 9.48
C PHE A 62 -11.77 -2.04 8.12
N LEU A 63 -10.56 -2.01 7.55
CA LEU A 63 -10.32 -1.53 6.18
C LEU A 63 -11.29 -2.18 5.20
N GLY A 64 -11.41 -3.51 5.23
CA GLY A 64 -12.30 -4.23 4.32
C GLY A 64 -13.78 -3.90 4.49
N ARG A 65 -14.24 -3.64 5.72
CA ARG A 65 -15.61 -3.17 5.98
C ARG A 65 -15.84 -1.76 5.45
N VAL A 66 -14.88 -0.85 5.66
CA VAL A 66 -14.96 0.54 5.22
C VAL A 66 -15.00 0.62 3.69
N VAL A 67 -14.08 -0.05 3.00
CA VAL A 67 -14.07 -0.04 1.53
C VAL A 67 -15.37 -0.60 0.97
N ARG A 68 -15.87 -1.72 1.51
CA ARG A 68 -17.15 -2.30 1.10
C ARG A 68 -18.31 -1.33 1.28
N HIS A 69 -18.41 -0.70 2.45
CA HIS A 69 -19.46 0.27 2.75
C HIS A 69 -19.40 1.47 1.80
N LEU A 70 -18.20 2.07 1.63
CA LEU A 70 -18.01 3.21 0.74
C LEU A 70 -18.37 2.87 -0.72
N THR A 71 -18.01 1.68 -1.20
CA THR A 71 -18.32 1.29 -2.59
C THR A 71 -19.80 0.92 -2.78
N ALA A 72 -20.34 0.07 -1.89
CA ALA A 72 -21.67 -0.52 -2.05
C ALA A 72 -22.79 0.43 -1.65
N GLU A 73 -22.64 1.11 -0.51
CA GLU A 73 -23.70 1.93 0.08
C GLU A 73 -23.53 3.41 -0.28
N CYS A 74 -22.31 3.94 -0.26
CA CYS A 74 -22.06 5.35 -0.59
C CYS A 74 -21.81 5.60 -2.09
N GLY A 75 -21.67 4.55 -2.90
CA GLY A 75 -21.47 4.68 -4.34
C GLY A 75 -20.09 5.22 -4.76
N MET A 76 -19.08 5.18 -3.88
CA MET A 76 -17.73 5.66 -4.20
C MET A 76 -17.07 4.79 -5.28
N ARG A 77 -16.39 5.46 -6.22
CA ARG A 77 -15.68 4.81 -7.35
C ARG A 77 -14.21 5.19 -7.45
N GLN A 78 -13.73 6.10 -6.60
CA GLN A 78 -12.35 6.55 -6.59
C GLN A 78 -11.80 6.48 -5.18
N PHE A 79 -10.62 5.87 -5.03
CA PHE A 79 -9.95 5.71 -3.75
C PHE A 79 -8.48 6.13 -3.89
N MET A 80 -7.96 6.76 -2.84
CA MET A 80 -6.54 7.01 -2.65
C MET A 80 -6.12 6.36 -1.34
N ASP A 81 -5.22 5.39 -1.42
CA ASP A 81 -4.78 4.56 -0.31
C ASP A 81 -3.34 4.93 0.04
N ILE A 82 -3.17 5.71 1.12
CA ILE A 82 -1.89 6.29 1.54
C ILE A 82 -1.30 5.43 2.66
N GLY A 83 -0.07 4.96 2.48
CA GLY A 83 0.56 3.98 3.37
C GLY A 83 0.00 2.59 3.11
N THR A 84 -0.08 2.20 1.84
CA THR A 84 -0.67 0.93 1.38
C THR A 84 -0.03 -0.30 2.04
N GLY A 85 1.27 -0.21 2.36
CA GLY A 85 2.04 -1.34 2.87
C GLY A 85 2.13 -2.49 1.87
N LEU A 86 2.51 -3.67 2.36
CA LEU A 86 2.70 -4.83 1.49
C LEU A 86 1.37 -5.41 1.00
N PRO A 87 1.33 -5.89 -0.26
CA PRO A 87 0.14 -6.53 -0.79
C PRO A 87 -0.28 -7.70 0.08
N THR A 88 -1.57 -7.79 0.34
CA THR A 88 -2.16 -8.82 1.20
C THR A 88 -3.40 -9.39 0.52
N LEU A 89 -4.04 -10.39 1.13
CA LEU A 89 -5.35 -10.83 0.66
C LEU A 89 -6.35 -9.66 0.82
N ASP A 90 -7.18 -9.43 -0.20
CA ASP A 90 -8.21 -8.40 -0.24
C ASP A 90 -7.66 -6.96 -0.22
N ASN A 91 -6.76 -6.64 -1.15
CA ASN A 91 -6.31 -5.26 -1.36
C ASN A 91 -7.49 -4.33 -1.70
N THR A 92 -7.35 -3.03 -1.42
CA THR A 92 -8.40 -2.02 -1.61
C THR A 92 -9.10 -2.11 -2.97
N HIS A 93 -8.35 -2.29 -4.06
CA HIS A 93 -8.92 -2.45 -5.40
C HIS A 93 -9.71 -3.75 -5.56
N GLU A 94 -9.24 -4.87 -5.00
CA GLU A 94 -9.94 -6.15 -5.09
C GLU A 94 -11.30 -6.08 -4.36
N ILE A 95 -11.35 -5.42 -3.20
CA ILE A 95 -12.60 -5.23 -2.46
C ILE A 95 -13.56 -4.33 -3.24
N ALA A 96 -13.09 -3.17 -3.69
CA ALA A 96 -13.92 -2.21 -4.41
C ALA A 96 -14.42 -2.77 -5.75
N GLN A 97 -13.52 -3.38 -6.54
CA GLN A 97 -13.84 -3.84 -7.90
C GLN A 97 -14.73 -5.08 -7.93
N ARG A 98 -14.77 -5.90 -6.88
CA ARG A 98 -15.78 -6.96 -6.73
C ARG A 98 -17.20 -6.42 -6.62
N ILE A 99 -17.36 -5.18 -6.14
CA ILE A 99 -18.66 -4.53 -5.94
C ILE A 99 -18.97 -3.60 -7.12
N ALA A 100 -17.97 -2.84 -7.58
CA ALA A 100 -18.07 -1.90 -8.69
C ALA A 100 -16.83 -2.08 -9.59
N PRO A 101 -16.92 -2.88 -10.67
CA PRO A 101 -15.78 -3.20 -11.54
C PRO A 101 -15.07 -1.98 -12.13
N ASP A 102 -15.74 -0.84 -12.23
CA ASP A 102 -15.23 0.43 -12.74
C ASP A 102 -14.46 1.26 -11.67
N ALA A 103 -14.36 0.78 -10.43
CA ALA A 103 -13.66 1.47 -9.36
C ALA A 103 -12.17 1.67 -9.68
N ARG A 104 -11.68 2.88 -9.37
CA ARG A 104 -10.30 3.32 -9.61
C ARG A 104 -9.58 3.58 -8.29
N ILE A 105 -8.37 3.06 -8.18
CA ILE A 105 -7.58 3.12 -6.95
C ILE A 105 -6.20 3.67 -7.27
N VAL A 106 -5.73 4.61 -6.46
CA VAL A 106 -4.33 5.06 -6.44
C VAL A 106 -3.72 4.66 -5.11
N TYR A 107 -2.67 3.85 -5.16
CA TYR A 107 -1.87 3.47 -4.02
C TYR A 107 -0.70 4.44 -3.86
N VAL A 108 -0.35 4.79 -2.62
CA VAL A 108 0.76 5.70 -2.31
C VAL A 108 1.59 5.09 -1.19
N ASP A 109 2.87 4.86 -1.45
CA ASP A 109 3.81 4.36 -0.45
C ASP A 109 5.25 4.70 -0.87
N ASN A 110 6.14 4.92 0.10
CA ASN A 110 7.56 5.25 -0.12
C ASN A 110 8.52 4.12 0.28
N ASP A 111 8.02 2.98 0.78
CA ASP A 111 8.86 1.82 1.11
C ASP A 111 9.29 1.09 -0.19
N PRO A 112 10.60 0.96 -0.46
CA PRO A 112 11.09 0.25 -1.64
C PRO A 112 10.61 -1.21 -1.73
N THR A 113 10.31 -1.84 -0.59
CA THR A 113 9.72 -3.18 -0.52
C THR A 113 8.33 -3.21 -1.15
N VAL A 114 7.53 -2.17 -0.94
CA VAL A 114 6.20 -2.06 -1.55
C VAL A 114 6.34 -1.84 -3.06
N LEU A 115 7.28 -0.99 -3.50
CA LEU A 115 7.55 -0.75 -4.93
C LEU A 115 7.88 -2.05 -5.69
N VAL A 116 8.70 -2.92 -5.10
CA VAL A 116 9.04 -4.24 -5.70
C VAL A 116 7.78 -5.11 -5.89
N HIS A 117 6.81 -4.99 -4.98
CA HIS A 117 5.56 -5.75 -5.02
C HIS A 117 4.40 -4.99 -5.67
N ALA A 118 4.62 -3.75 -6.14
CA ALA A 118 3.57 -2.89 -6.70
C ALA A 118 2.86 -3.53 -7.90
N ARG A 119 3.55 -4.36 -8.69
CA ARG A 119 2.91 -5.12 -9.79
C ARG A 119 1.73 -5.98 -9.32
N ALA A 120 1.75 -6.47 -8.08
CA ALA A 120 0.64 -7.22 -7.51
C ALA A 120 -0.57 -6.31 -7.21
N LEU A 121 -0.33 -5.06 -6.79
CA LEU A 121 -1.35 -4.03 -6.56
C LEU A 121 -1.97 -3.50 -7.86
N LEU A 122 -1.23 -3.58 -8.97
CA LEU A 122 -1.62 -3.03 -10.27
C LEU A 122 -2.46 -3.99 -11.13
N ARG A 123 -3.01 -5.07 -10.55
CA ARG A 123 -3.88 -6.03 -11.24
C ARG A 123 -5.36 -5.63 -11.11
N SER A 124 -5.76 -4.67 -11.93
CA SER A 124 -7.15 -4.19 -12.01
C SER A 124 -8.07 -5.10 -12.84
N THR A 125 -9.38 -4.95 -12.64
CA THR A 125 -10.41 -5.30 -13.64
C THR A 125 -10.23 -4.52 -14.95
N PRO A 126 -10.75 -5.02 -16.09
CA PRO A 126 -10.72 -4.32 -17.38
C PRO A 126 -11.44 -2.96 -17.38
N GLU A 127 -12.50 -2.80 -16.57
CA GLU A 127 -13.32 -1.59 -16.48
C GLU A 127 -12.72 -0.54 -15.53
N GLY A 128 -11.93 -1.00 -14.55
CA GLY A 128 -11.33 -0.19 -13.51
C GLY A 128 -9.93 0.32 -13.86
N ALA A 129 -9.28 0.91 -12.88
CA ALA A 129 -7.86 1.26 -12.97
C ALA A 129 -7.18 1.20 -11.60
N THR A 130 -5.92 0.80 -11.61
CA THR A 130 -5.05 0.86 -10.43
C THR A 130 -3.78 1.60 -10.80
N ASP A 131 -3.35 2.53 -9.97
CA ASP A 131 -2.09 3.25 -10.10
C ASP A 131 -1.31 3.21 -8.78
N TYR A 132 -0.02 3.49 -8.84
CA TYR A 132 0.88 3.57 -7.70
C TYR A 132 1.73 4.84 -7.81
N ILE A 133 1.81 5.60 -6.71
CA ILE A 133 2.65 6.77 -6.56
C ILE A 133 3.70 6.46 -5.50
N ASP A 134 4.97 6.51 -5.90
CA ASP A 134 6.10 6.51 -4.98
C ASP A 134 6.23 7.92 -4.38
N ALA A 135 5.67 8.11 -3.19
CA ALA A 135 5.66 9.40 -2.50
C ALA A 135 5.55 9.24 -0.99
N ASP A 136 6.16 10.18 -0.27
CA ASP A 136 6.04 10.30 1.18
C ASP A 136 4.72 10.99 1.55
N ALA A 137 3.95 10.42 2.49
CA ALA A 137 2.72 10.99 3.02
C ALA A 137 2.90 12.38 3.66
N HIS A 138 4.12 12.71 4.08
CA HIS A 138 4.45 14.03 4.63
C HIS A 138 4.61 15.11 3.55
N ASP A 139 4.64 14.74 2.27
CA ASP A 139 4.64 15.64 1.12
C ASP A 139 3.34 15.48 0.28
N PRO A 140 2.21 16.01 0.79
CA PRO A 140 0.92 15.86 0.12
C PRO A 140 0.85 16.54 -1.25
N GLU A 141 1.71 17.52 -1.50
CA GLU A 141 1.75 18.25 -2.77
C GLU A 141 2.25 17.37 -3.91
N THR A 142 3.24 16.51 -3.63
CA THR A 142 3.71 15.49 -4.57
C THR A 142 2.62 14.46 -4.86
N ILE A 143 1.85 14.05 -3.84
CA ILE A 143 0.74 13.10 -4.00
C ILE A 143 -0.38 13.69 -4.87
N ILE A 144 -0.81 14.92 -4.58
CA ILE A 144 -1.91 15.60 -5.30
C ILE A 144 -1.53 15.91 -6.74
N ARG A 145 -0.28 16.34 -7.00
CA ARG A 145 0.19 16.57 -8.37
C ARG A 145 0.23 15.29 -9.20
N GLY A 146 0.42 14.15 -8.52
CA GLY A 146 0.51 12.83 -9.13
C GLY A 146 1.70 12.68 -10.08
N PRO A 147 1.94 11.46 -10.59
CA PRO A 147 2.93 11.24 -11.62
C PRO A 147 2.52 11.99 -12.90
N ARG A 148 3.46 12.76 -13.47
CA ARG A 148 3.30 13.39 -14.80
C ARG A 148 3.34 12.29 -15.88
N ARG A 149 2.24 11.57 -16.08
CA ARG A 149 2.19 10.45 -17.04
C ARG A 149 2.25 10.95 -18.49
N PRO A 150 3.09 10.35 -19.37
CA PRO A 150 2.82 10.33 -20.81
C PRO A 150 1.57 9.46 -21.04
N SER A 151 0.64 9.94 -21.85
CA SER A 151 -0.65 9.29 -22.11
C SER A 151 -0.51 7.82 -22.49
N THR A 152 -0.89 6.90 -21.59
CA THR A 152 -1.26 5.53 -21.95
C THR A 152 -2.70 5.32 -21.53
N SER A 153 -3.56 5.15 -22.53
CA SER A 153 -4.99 4.78 -22.67
C SER A 153 -5.99 4.80 -21.50
N ALA A 154 -5.61 4.96 -20.24
CA ALA A 154 -6.52 5.37 -19.19
C ALA A 154 -6.81 6.86 -19.38
N GLY A 155 -8.06 7.19 -19.76
CA GLY A 155 -8.50 8.57 -19.91
C GLY A 155 -8.17 9.43 -18.68
N PRO A 156 -7.98 10.74 -18.86
CA PRO A 156 -7.53 11.64 -17.80
C PRO A 156 -8.41 11.54 -16.56
N TRP A 157 -7.79 11.66 -15.38
CA TRP A 157 -8.51 11.81 -14.12
C TRP A 157 -9.33 13.11 -14.19
N PRO A 158 -10.65 13.07 -13.94
CA PRO A 158 -11.45 14.29 -13.96
C PRO A 158 -11.00 15.21 -12.82
N SER A 159 -10.85 16.50 -13.16
CA SER A 159 -10.54 17.61 -12.25
C SER A 159 -11.63 17.88 -11.23
#